data_AF-A0AAN4U0C0-F1
#
_entry.id   AF-A0AAN4U0C0-F1
#
_cell.length_a   1.000
_cell.length_b   1.000
_cell.length_c   1.000
_cell.angle_alpha   90.00
_cell.angle_beta   90.00
_cell.angle_gamma   90.00
#
_symmetry.space_group_name_H-M   'P 1'
#
loop_
_entity.id
_entity.type
_entity.pdbx_description
1 polymer ?
#
loop_
_entity_poly.entity_id
_entity_poly.type
_entity_poly.pdbx_seq_one_letter_code
_entity_poly.pdbx_strand_id
1 'polypeptide(L)'
;MNILEWPADLTDLWLPPAWDGRRVDWHGWHPPFEARALFLCENNGLKRDPQPCSGCGHPFQPWWNQGLTADGRVSITIERCGYCNTTIALETGPDGEREWTLDDSDYGPEGSSDNQEGNR
;
A
#
# COMPACT_ATOMS: atom_id res chain seq x y z
N MET A 1 -20.67 18.95 11.71
CA MET A 1 -20.66 18.67 10.26
C MET A 1 -19.38 17.89 10.00
N ASN A 2 -19.44 16.56 9.99
CA ASN A 2 -18.28 15.74 9.61
C ASN A 2 -18.25 15.75 8.09
N ILE A 3 -17.40 16.60 7.54
CA ILE A 3 -17.08 16.57 6.13
C ILE A 3 -16.45 15.19 5.93
N LEU A 4 -17.18 14.30 5.26
CA LEU A 4 -16.59 13.17 4.59
C LEU A 4 -15.71 13.79 3.52
N GLU A 5 -14.47 14.14 3.90
CA GLU A 5 -13.45 14.66 2.99
C GLU A 5 -13.13 13.53 2.02
N TRP A 6 -13.87 13.57 0.92
CA TRP A 6 -13.55 12.88 -0.31
C TRP A 6 -12.07 12.99 -0.61
N PRO A 7 -11.46 11.91 -1.13
CA PRO A 7 -10.12 11.53 -0.75
C PRO A 7 -9.12 12.65 -1.01
N ALA A 8 -8.30 12.91 0.01
CA ALA A 8 -7.20 13.86 -0.11
C ALA A 8 -6.27 13.46 -1.27
N ASP A 9 -5.84 14.46 -2.03
CA ASP A 9 -4.90 14.30 -3.14
C ASP A 9 -3.61 13.62 -2.64
N LEU A 10 -3.06 12.73 -3.46
CA LEU A 10 -1.78 12.10 -3.15
C LEU A 10 -0.65 13.12 -3.32
N THR A 11 -0.15 13.66 -2.22
CA THR A 11 0.94 14.64 -2.24
C THR A 11 2.31 14.00 -2.31
N ASP A 12 2.44 12.76 -1.86
CA ASP A 12 3.67 11.99 -1.89
C ASP A 12 3.54 10.79 -2.83
N LEU A 13 4.33 10.81 -3.90
CA LEU A 13 4.37 9.77 -4.93
C LEU A 13 5.51 8.77 -4.74
N TRP A 14 6.36 8.94 -3.72
CA TRP A 14 7.53 8.10 -3.52
C TRP A 14 7.14 6.66 -3.22
N LEU A 15 7.88 5.73 -3.82
CA LEU A 15 7.71 4.29 -3.67
C LEU A 15 9.06 3.66 -3.35
N PRO A 16 9.10 2.56 -2.59
CA PRO A 16 10.33 1.81 -2.36
C PRO A 16 10.99 1.43 -3.69
N PRO A 17 12.26 1.78 -3.92
CA PRO A 17 12.95 1.45 -5.16
C PRO A 17 13.28 -0.04 -5.26
N ALA A 18 13.36 -0.72 -4.12
CA ALA A 18 13.65 -2.13 -3.98
C ALA A 18 12.76 -2.79 -2.91
N TRP A 19 12.71 -4.12 -2.94
CA TRP A 19 12.06 -4.99 -1.98
C TRP A 19 12.97 -6.19 -1.73
N ASP A 20 13.43 -6.40 -0.50
CA ASP A 20 14.44 -7.41 -0.15
C ASP A 20 15.68 -7.37 -1.07
N GLY A 21 16.20 -6.17 -1.31
CA GLY A 21 17.36 -5.91 -2.18
C GLY A 21 17.09 -6.04 -3.68
N ARG A 22 15.85 -6.36 -4.10
CA ARG A 22 15.48 -6.49 -5.51
C ARG A 22 14.74 -5.25 -5.98
N ARG A 23 15.17 -4.66 -7.09
CA ARG A 23 14.45 -3.54 -7.73
C ARG A 23 12.99 -3.91 -7.98
N VAL A 24 12.08 -2.97 -7.73
CA VAL A 24 10.65 -3.08 -8.05
C VAL A 24 10.31 -2.24 -9.27
N ASP A 25 9.60 -2.83 -10.22
CA ASP A 25 9.01 -2.14 -11.36
C ASP A 25 7.55 -1.80 -11.04
N TRP A 26 7.29 -0.53 -10.72
CA TRP A 26 5.96 -0.02 -10.35
C TRP A 26 5.12 0.36 -11.57
N HIS A 27 3.82 0.09 -11.49
CA HIS A 27 2.87 0.32 -12.59
C HIS A 27 2.23 1.72 -12.59
N GLY A 28 2.33 2.44 -11.47
CA GLY A 28 1.83 3.81 -11.34
C GLY A 28 0.67 3.91 -10.35
N TRP A 29 0.50 5.10 -9.79
CA TRP A 29 -0.53 5.35 -8.80
C TRP A 29 -1.93 5.38 -9.42
N HIS A 30 -2.86 4.74 -8.73
CA HIS A 30 -4.28 4.75 -9.01
C HIS A 30 -5.01 5.52 -7.91
N PRO A 31 -5.99 6.38 -8.28
CA PRO A 31 -6.80 7.09 -7.30
C PRO A 31 -7.66 6.12 -6.50
N PRO A 32 -8.11 6.53 -5.31
CA PRO A 32 -9.07 5.76 -4.56
C PRO A 32 -10.35 5.57 -5.38
N PHE A 33 -10.92 4.37 -5.33
CA PHE A 33 -12.21 4.13 -5.95
C PHE A 33 -13.29 4.89 -5.17
N GLU A 34 -14.00 5.81 -5.83
CA GLU A 34 -15.04 6.66 -5.23
C GLU A 34 -16.26 5.87 -4.71
N ALA A 35 -16.35 4.57 -4.96
CA ALA A 35 -17.56 3.82 -4.74
C ALA A 35 -17.61 3.14 -3.35
N ARG A 36 -18.23 3.83 -2.39
CA ARG A 36 -18.93 3.18 -1.25
C ARG A 36 -19.93 2.08 -1.67
N ALA A 37 -20.22 1.94 -2.98
CA ALA A 37 -21.22 1.04 -3.54
C ALA A 37 -20.68 -0.16 -4.36
N LEU A 38 -19.35 -0.32 -4.52
CA LEU A 38 -18.78 -1.39 -5.36
C LEU A 38 -17.84 -2.35 -4.62
N PHE A 39 -17.81 -2.32 -3.28
CA PHE A 39 -16.97 -3.19 -2.44
C PHE A 39 -17.38 -4.67 -2.42
N LEU A 40 -18.40 -5.06 -3.19
CA LEU A 40 -18.81 -6.45 -3.33
C LEU A 40 -18.74 -6.82 -4.82
N CYS A 41 -17.55 -7.25 -5.29
CA CYS A 41 -17.34 -8.25 -6.36
C CYS A 41 -15.92 -8.13 -6.95
N GLU A 42 -15.01 -8.96 -6.45
CA GLU A 42 -13.92 -9.72 -7.13
C GLU A 42 -13.03 -9.11 -8.24
N ASN A 43 -13.09 -7.82 -8.58
CA ASN A 43 -12.35 -7.27 -9.75
C ASN A 43 -11.46 -6.05 -9.47
N ASN A 44 -11.27 -5.63 -8.22
CA ASN A 44 -10.40 -4.49 -7.89
C ASN A 44 -9.01 -4.89 -7.36
N GLY A 45 -8.74 -6.19 -7.19
CA GLY A 45 -7.46 -6.69 -6.70
C GLY A 45 -7.14 -6.30 -5.25
N LEU A 46 -8.06 -5.67 -4.53
CA LEU A 46 -7.88 -5.32 -3.12
C LEU A 46 -8.06 -6.60 -2.29
N LYS A 47 -6.98 -7.01 -1.62
CA LYS A 47 -6.92 -8.26 -0.86
C LYS A 47 -7.49 -8.15 0.56
N ARG A 48 -7.89 -6.94 0.98
CA ARG A 48 -8.32 -6.66 2.35
C ARG A 48 -9.74 -6.13 2.41
N ASP A 49 -10.41 -6.52 3.50
CA ASP A 49 -11.63 -5.86 3.92
C ASP A 49 -11.34 -4.38 4.20
N PRO A 50 -12.24 -3.45 3.82
CA PRO A 50 -12.04 -2.04 4.07
C PRO A 50 -11.94 -1.74 5.56
N GLN A 51 -10.76 -1.31 6.03
CA GLN A 51 -10.52 -0.91 7.41
C GLN A 51 -10.05 0.55 7.48
N PRO A 52 -10.54 1.39 8.41
CA PRO A 52 -10.05 2.75 8.55
C PRO A 52 -8.51 2.82 8.57
N CYS A 53 -7.96 3.90 8.01
CA CYS A 53 -6.51 4.09 7.97
C CYS A 53 -5.89 3.90 9.37
N SER A 54 -4.91 3.00 9.49
CA SER A 54 -4.27 2.67 10.77
C SER A 54 -3.57 3.87 11.44
N GLY A 55 -3.07 4.82 10.64
CA GLY A 55 -2.39 6.01 11.17
C GLY A 55 -3.31 7.13 11.70
N CYS A 56 -4.46 7.38 11.06
CA CYS A 56 -5.31 8.54 11.39
C CYS A 56 -6.81 8.24 11.55
N GLY A 57 -7.25 6.99 11.34
CA GLY A 57 -8.65 6.59 11.43
C GLY A 57 -9.54 7.08 10.28
N HIS A 58 -8.96 7.69 9.24
CA HIS A 58 -9.73 8.16 8.08
C HIS A 58 -10.43 6.99 7.36
N PRO A 59 -11.69 7.13 6.91
CA PRO A 59 -12.39 6.08 6.19
C PRO A 59 -11.58 5.54 5.01
N PHE A 60 -11.59 4.22 4.84
CA PHE A 60 -10.69 3.53 3.93
C PHE A 60 -11.01 3.80 2.46
N GLN A 61 -10.20 4.65 1.84
CA GLN A 61 -10.15 4.92 0.41
C GLN A 61 -8.69 5.24 0.05
N PRO A 62 -7.77 4.25 0.06
CA PRO A 62 -6.37 4.51 -0.21
C PRO A 62 -6.15 4.75 -1.70
N TRP A 63 -5.14 5.58 -2.00
CA TRP A 63 -4.46 5.50 -3.28
C TRP A 63 -3.71 4.19 -3.33
N TRP A 64 -3.56 3.58 -4.50
CA TRP A 64 -2.87 2.31 -4.59
C TRP A 64 -1.98 2.18 -5.81
N ASN A 65 -0.99 1.31 -5.73
CA ASN A 65 -0.05 1.02 -6.81
C ASN A 65 0.35 -0.46 -6.74
N GLN A 66 0.73 -1.03 -7.86
CA GLN A 66 1.24 -2.39 -7.94
C GLN A 66 2.64 -2.39 -8.52
N GLY A 67 3.50 -3.24 -7.96
CA GLY A 67 4.85 -3.45 -8.43
C GLY A 67 5.20 -4.92 -8.48
N LEU A 68 6.17 -5.26 -9.31
CA LEU A 68 6.73 -6.60 -9.41
C LEU A 68 8.24 -6.50 -9.21
N THR A 69 8.83 -7.40 -8.41
CA THR A 69 10.29 -7.49 -8.32
C THR A 69 10.87 -7.87 -9.67
N ALA A 70 12.09 -7.41 -9.97
CA ALA A 70 12.75 -7.64 -11.26
C ALA A 70 12.94 -9.13 -11.62
N ASP A 71 12.91 -10.05 -10.64
CA ASP A 71 12.95 -11.51 -10.86
C ASP A 71 11.57 -12.13 -11.10
N GLY A 72 10.50 -11.33 -11.06
CA GLY A 72 9.11 -11.71 -11.31
C GLY A 72 8.47 -12.55 -10.20
N ARG A 73 9.12 -12.68 -9.04
CA ARG A 73 8.68 -13.62 -7.99
C ARG A 73 7.76 -13.02 -6.95
N VAL A 74 7.90 -11.72 -6.69
CA VAL A 74 7.17 -11.04 -5.63
C VAL A 74 6.37 -9.89 -6.22
N SER A 75 5.06 -9.97 -6.06
CA SER A 75 4.12 -8.89 -6.35
C SER A 75 3.92 -8.06 -5.09
N ILE A 76 3.99 -6.74 -5.20
CA ILE A 76 3.72 -5.82 -4.10
C ILE A 76 2.53 -4.94 -4.48
N THR A 77 1.52 -4.88 -3.62
CA THR A 77 0.47 -3.86 -3.68
C THR A 77 0.70 -2.84 -2.57
N ILE A 78 0.86 -1.58 -2.95
CA ILE A 78 0.97 -0.47 -2.00
C ILE A 78 -0.39 0.20 -1.89
N GLU A 79 -0.80 0.51 -0.65
CA GLU A 79 -1.96 1.30 -0.32
C GLU A 79 -1.51 2.50 0.53
N ARG A 80 -1.81 3.72 0.11
CA ARG A 80 -1.43 4.96 0.80
C ARG A 80 -2.64 5.80 1.14
N CYS A 81 -2.72 6.22 2.40
CA CYS A 81 -3.69 7.21 2.83
C CYS A 81 -3.31 8.58 2.25
N GLY A 82 -4.16 9.18 1.42
CA GLY A 82 -3.92 10.53 0.90
C GLY A 82 -3.94 11.62 1.98
N TYR A 83 -4.46 11.34 3.18
CA TYR A 83 -4.53 12.32 4.27
C TYR A 83 -3.27 12.36 5.14
N CYS A 84 -2.75 11.20 5.55
CA CYS A 84 -1.61 11.11 6.48
C CYS A 84 -0.39 10.38 5.92
N ASN A 85 -0.41 9.95 4.66
CA ASN A 85 0.64 9.19 3.97
C ASN A 85 1.02 7.84 4.62
N THR A 86 0.29 7.37 5.63
CA THR A 86 0.46 6.01 6.14
C THR A 86 0.31 5.04 4.97
N THR A 87 1.35 4.23 4.79
CA THR A 87 1.50 3.36 3.63
C THR A 87 1.55 1.92 4.11
N ILE A 88 0.68 1.08 3.54
CA ILE A 88 0.68 -0.35 3.76
C ILE A 88 1.16 -1.03 2.48
N ALA A 89 2.01 -2.04 2.63
CA ALA A 89 2.42 -2.92 1.57
C ALA A 89 1.88 -4.33 1.79
N LEU A 90 1.30 -4.89 0.75
CA LEU A 90 0.87 -6.28 0.68
C LEU A 90 1.78 -7.00 -0.31
N GLU A 91 2.64 -7.83 0.25
CA GLU A 91 3.55 -8.69 -0.49
C GLU A 91 2.84 -10.01 -0.84
N THR A 92 3.06 -10.50 -2.05
CA THR A 92 2.62 -11.82 -2.48
C THR A 92 3.77 -12.49 -3.21
N GLY A 93 4.35 -13.49 -2.55
CA GLY A 93 5.50 -14.23 -3.04
C GLY A 93 5.30 -15.74 -2.92
N PRO A 94 6.36 -16.53 -3.21
CA PRO A 94 6.32 -17.98 -3.10
C PRO A 94 6.09 -18.49 -1.67
N ASP A 95 6.44 -17.69 -0.67
CA ASP A 95 6.29 -18.04 0.75
C ASP A 95 4.91 -17.63 1.32
N GLY A 96 4.03 -17.09 0.48
CA GLY A 96 2.69 -16.64 0.86
C GLY A 96 2.53 -15.12 0.80
N GLU A 97 1.53 -14.63 1.53
CA GLU A 97 1.19 -13.21 1.62
C GLU A 97 1.69 -12.62 2.94
N ARG A 98 2.26 -11.41 2.88
CA ARG A 98 2.73 -10.66 4.05
C ARG A 98 2.26 -9.21 3.97
N GLU A 99 2.06 -8.60 5.12
CA GLU A 99 1.63 -7.22 5.25
C GLU A 99 2.63 -6.43 6.07
N TRP A 100 2.94 -5.22 5.60
CA TRP A 100 3.89 -4.32 6.23
C TRP A 100 3.32 -2.91 6.30
N THR A 101 3.49 -2.22 7.43
CA THR A 101 3.34 -0.76 7.47
C THR A 101 4.70 -0.16 7.17
N LEU A 102 4.79 0.64 6.11
CA LEU A 102 6.07 1.22 5.70
C LEU A 102 6.43 2.45 6.52
N ASP A 103 7.71 2.57 6.78
CA ASP A 103 8.37 3.71 7.39
C ASP A 103 9.51 4.23 6.49
N ASP A 104 10.19 5.29 6.93
CA ASP A 104 11.22 5.97 6.14
C ASP A 104 12.38 5.05 5.73
N SER A 105 12.66 3.98 6.49
CA SER A 105 13.76 3.05 6.21
C SER A 105 13.49 2.16 4.99
N ASP A 106 12.22 1.88 4.69
CA ASP A 106 11.79 1.05 3.57
C ASP A 106 12.04 1.70 2.19
N TYR A 107 12.35 3.01 2.16
CA TYR A 107 12.63 3.76 0.93
C TYR A 107 14.13 3.79 0.58
N GLY A 108 14.95 3.05 1.34
CA GLY A 108 16.38 2.88 1.08
C GLY A 108 16.70 1.99 -0.13
N PRO A 109 18.00 1.87 -0.50
CA PRO A 109 18.44 1.11 -1.66
C PRO A 109 18.19 -0.40 -1.56
N GLU A 110 18.16 -0.95 -0.34
CA GLU A 110 17.81 -2.35 -0.07
C GLU A 110 16.28 -2.53 -0.03
N GLY A 111 15.52 -1.46 0.24
CA GLY A 111 14.08 -1.51 0.44
C GLY A 111 13.69 -2.05 1.82
N SER A 112 12.50 -2.65 1.90
CA SER A 112 12.05 -3.44 3.06
C SER A 112 13.14 -4.46 3.42
N SER A 113 13.90 -4.18 4.48
CA SER A 113 14.89 -5.10 5.03
C SER A 113 14.53 -5.30 6.50
N ASP A 114 13.92 -6.45 6.79
CA ASP A 114 13.62 -6.98 8.12
C ASP A 114 13.07 -5.97 9.16
N ASN A 115 11.78 -5.64 9.05
CA ASN A 115 10.96 -5.38 10.24
C ASN A 115 10.43 -6.72 10.79
N GLN A 116 11.31 -7.73 10.95
CA GLN A 116 10.95 -8.92 11.73
C GLN A 116 10.77 -8.52 13.19
N GLU A 117 9.51 -8.57 13.63
CA GLU A 117 9.02 -8.57 15.01
C GLU A 117 9.47 -7.41 15.93
N GLY A 118 8.55 -6.47 16.18
CA GLY A 118 8.64 -5.70 17.42
C GLY A 118 7.82 -4.41 17.52
N ASN A 119 6.48 -4.47 17.49
CA ASN A 119 5.66 -3.78 18.51
C ASN A 119 4.17 -4.19 18.46
N ARG A 120 3.84 -5.28 19.15
CA ARG A 120 2.68 -5.35 20.06
C ARG A 120 2.82 -6.53 21.00
#